data_AF-A0A927N0G0-F1
#
_entry.id   AF-A0A927N0G0-F1
#
_cell.length_a   1.000
_cell.length_b   1.000
_cell.length_c   1.000
_cell.angle_alpha   90.00
_cell.angle_beta   90.00
_cell.angle_gamma   90.00
#
_symmetry.space_group_name_H-M   'P 1'
#
loop_
_entity.id
_entity.type
_entity.pdbx_description
1 polymer ?
#
loop_
_entity_poly.entity_id
_entity_poly.type
_entity_poly.pdbx_seq_one_letter_code
_entity_poly.pdbx_strand_id
1 'polypeptide(L)'
;MDRSTISSPLQIYLNDHLAGASDGIELLHRAARVHREDGTGPELSELAREVSDDRASLVQIMKDLGVPIRRHKVALGWLGEKGRPTQA
;
A
#
# COMPACT_ATOMS: atom_id res chain seq x y z
N MET A 1 -11.92 20.73 24.26
CA MET A 1 -11.25 20.77 22.94
C MET A 1 -11.46 19.45 22.24
N ASP A 2 -12.13 19.48 21.09
CA ASP A 2 -12.26 18.33 20.21
C ASP A 2 -10.91 18.04 19.52
N ARG A 3 -10.33 16.86 19.78
CA ARG A 3 -9.06 16.40 19.19
C ARG A 3 -9.26 15.84 17.76
N SER A 4 -10.47 15.92 17.21
CA SER A 4 -10.83 15.34 15.91
C SER A 4 -10.43 16.17 14.70
N THR A 5 -9.89 17.39 14.88
CA THR A 5 -9.48 18.28 13.77
C THR A 5 -7.99 18.22 13.43
N ILE A 6 -7.12 17.71 14.31
CA ILE A 6 -5.70 17.47 13.99
C ILE A 6 -5.52 15.95 13.90
N SER A 7 -5.28 15.43 12.69
CA SER A 7 -5.03 14.00 12.51
C SER A 7 -3.84 13.60 13.38
N SER A 8 -4.04 12.65 14.30
CA SER A 8 -2.96 12.19 15.16
C SER A 8 -1.84 11.58 14.30
N PRO A 9 -0.56 11.63 14.74
CA PRO A 9 0.53 10.97 14.00
C PRO A 9 0.24 9.49 13.72
N LEU A 10 -0.42 8.81 14.67
CA LEU A 10 -0.88 7.43 14.49
C LEU A 10 -1.90 7.30 13.37
N GLN A 11 -2.88 8.19 13.28
CA GLN A 11 -3.87 8.18 12.20
C GLN A 11 -3.22 8.37 10.83
N ILE A 12 -2.23 9.26 10.72
CA ILE A 12 -1.48 9.48 9.48
C ILE A 12 -0.73 8.20 9.12
N TYR A 13 0.07 7.68 10.05
CA TYR A 13 0.86 6.47 9.86
C TYR A 13 0.01 5.26 9.42
N LEU A 14 -1.12 5.00 10.08
CA LEU A 14 -1.99 3.87 9.75
C LEU A 14 -2.60 4.00 8.36
N ASN A 15 -2.96 5.22 7.94
CA ASN A 15 -3.50 5.46 6.61
C ASN A 15 -2.42 5.35 5.53
N ASP A 16 -1.22 5.85 5.79
CA ASP A 16 -0.08 5.72 4.88
C ASP A 16 0.32 4.25 4.73
N HIS A 17 0.32 3.49 5.82
CA HIS A 17 0.62 2.07 5.79
C HIS A 17 -0.45 1.27 5.02
N LEU A 18 -1.74 1.60 5.21
CA LEU A 18 -2.82 1.00 4.45
C LEU A 18 -2.71 1.29 2.94
N ALA A 19 -2.30 2.51 2.57
CA ALA A 19 -2.04 2.88 1.19
C ALA A 19 -0.85 2.08 0.62
N GLY A 20 0.29 2.07 1.32
CA GLY A 20 1.48 1.33 0.90
C GLY A 20 1.25 -0.18 0.77
N ALA A 21 0.48 -0.79 1.67
CA ALA A 21 0.11 -2.20 1.56
C ALA A 21 -0.78 -2.46 0.33
N SER A 22 -1.72 -1.54 0.02
CA SER A 22 -2.59 -1.68 -1.15
C SER A 22 -1.81 -1.59 -2.46
N ASP A 23 -0.89 -0.63 -2.58
CA ASP A 23 -0.05 -0.48 -3.76
C ASP A 23 0.97 -1.63 -3.89
N GLY A 24 1.52 -2.08 -2.76
CA GLY A 24 2.43 -3.21 -2.69
C GLY A 24 1.81 -4.51 -3.22
N ILE A 25 0.55 -4.80 -2.85
CA ILE A 25 -0.20 -5.95 -3.38
C ILE A 25 -0.34 -5.86 -4.90
N GLU A 26 -0.69 -4.69 -5.44
CA GLU A 26 -0.81 -4.50 -6.89
C GLU A 26 0.55 -4.69 -7.59
N LEU A 27 1.63 -4.17 -7.02
CA LEU A 27 2.98 -4.34 -7.53
C LEU A 27 3.41 -5.81 -7.52
N LEU A 28 3.15 -6.54 -6.44
CA LEU A 28 3.45 -7.97 -6.32
C LEU A 28 2.67 -8.79 -7.35
N HIS A 29 1.38 -8.50 -7.56
CA HIS A 29 0.61 -9.14 -8.62
C HIS A 29 1.13 -8.83 -10.03
N ARG A 30 1.55 -7.58 -10.28
CA ARG A 30 2.17 -7.20 -11.56
C ARG A 30 3.49 -7.93 -11.75
N ALA A 31 4.33 -7.99 -10.73
CA ALA A 31 5.61 -8.69 -10.75
C ALA A 31 5.41 -10.19 -10.97
N ALA A 32 4.46 -10.82 -10.26
CA ALA A 32 4.11 -12.22 -10.42
C ALA A 32 3.67 -12.54 -11.86
N ARG A 33 2.95 -11.62 -12.52
CA ARG A 33 2.54 -11.75 -13.92
C ARG A 33 3.71 -11.67 -14.90
N VAL A 34 4.71 -10.84 -14.62
CA VAL A 34 5.93 -10.71 -15.44
C VAL A 34 6.81 -11.95 -15.31
N HIS A 35 6.97 -12.45 -14.08
CA HIS A 35 7.86 -13.56 -13.73
C HIS A 35 7.16 -14.94 -13.77
N ARG A 36 6.14 -15.10 -14.62
CA ARG A 36 5.41 -16.38 -14.75
C ARG A 36 6.27 -17.49 -15.33
N GLU A 37 7.18 -17.14 -16.23
CA GLU A 37 7.97 -18.09 -17.01
C GLU A 37 9.30 -18.48 -16.34
N ASP A 38 9.79 -17.67 -15.40
CA ASP A 38 11.07 -17.89 -14.71
C ASP A 38 10.95 -18.62 -13.36
N GLY A 39 9.72 -18.95 -12.94
CA GLY A 39 9.44 -19.72 -11.72
C GLY A 39 9.26 -18.89 -10.44
N THR A 40 9.51 -17.57 -10.47
CA THR A 40 9.33 -16.69 -9.29
C THR A 40 7.88 -16.24 -9.10
N GLY A 41 7.06 -16.33 -10.15
CA GLY A 41 5.66 -15.89 -10.17
C GLY A 41 4.77 -16.46 -9.05
N PRO A 42 4.85 -17.77 -8.73
CA PRO A 42 4.12 -18.36 -7.61
C PRO A 42 4.49 -17.74 -6.25
N GLU A 43 5.77 -17.58 -5.95
CA GLU A 43 6.25 -16.99 -4.69
C GLU A 43 5.77 -15.54 -4.53
N LEU A 44 5.84 -14.75 -5.61
CA LEU A 44 5.33 -13.37 -5.61
C LEU A 44 3.80 -13.31 -5.44
N SER A 45 3.08 -14.30 -5.96
CA SER A 45 1.62 -14.40 -5.79
C SER A 45 1.25 -14.78 -4.36
N GLU A 46 2.02 -15.66 -3.73
CA GLU A 46 1.86 -16.02 -2.32
C GLU A 46 2.16 -14.83 -1.42
N LEU A 47 3.24 -14.10 -1.68
CA LEU A 47 3.56 -12.87 -0.95
C LEU A 47 2.44 -11.81 -1.09
N ALA A 48 1.85 -11.67 -2.27
CA ALA A 48 0.69 -10.78 -2.47
C ALA A 48 -0.51 -11.18 -1.60
N ARG A 49 -0.74 -12.49 -1.42
CA ARG A 49 -1.79 -13.04 -0.55
C ARG A 49 -1.50 -12.73 0.92
N GLU A 50 -0.27 -12.95 1.39
CA GLU A 50 0.13 -12.66 2.76
C GLU A 50 -0.04 -11.18 3.10
N VAL A 51 0.44 -10.28 2.23
CA VAL A 51 0.26 -8.83 2.41
C VAL A 51 -1.22 -8.44 2.37
N SER A 52 -2.04 -9.13 1.59
CA SER A 52 -3.51 -8.93 1.58
C SER A 52 -4.15 -9.31 2.92
N ASP A 53 -3.71 -10.40 3.54
CA ASP A 53 -4.19 -10.84 4.85
C ASP A 53 -3.75 -9.87 5.97
N ASP A 54 -2.51 -9.39 5.91
CA ASP A 54 -1.99 -8.35 6.82
C ASP A 54 -2.76 -7.04 6.66
N ARG A 55 -3.05 -6.63 5.42
CA ARG A 55 -3.88 -5.46 5.12
C ARG A 55 -5.28 -5.61 5.69
N ALA A 56 -5.89 -6.80 5.61
CA ALA A 56 -7.20 -7.05 6.20
C ALA A 56 -7.15 -6.92 7.73
N SER A 57 -6.09 -7.42 8.35
CA SER A 57 -5.83 -7.27 9.80
C SER A 57 -5.65 -5.80 10.19
N LEU A 58 -4.88 -5.03 9.43
CA LEU A 58 -4.70 -3.59 9.61
C LEU A 58 -6.03 -2.83 9.55
N VAL A 59 -6.90 -3.18 8.59
CA VAL A 59 -8.24 -2.58 8.49
C VAL A 59 -9.08 -2.86 9.74
N GLN A 60 -8.98 -4.04 10.34
CA GLN A 60 -9.66 -4.33 11.60
C GLN A 60 -9.08 -3.53 12.76
N ILE A 61 -7.76 -3.47 12.89
CA ILE A 61 -7.08 -2.66 13.91
C ILE A 61 -7.52 -1.18 13.81
N MET A 62 -7.58 -0.62 12.61
CA MET A 62 -8.04 0.76 12.40
C MET A 62 -9.49 0.96 12.84
N LYS A 63 -10.37 -0.02 12.59
CA LYS A 63 -11.76 0.02 13.06
C LYS A 63 -11.83 -0.02 14.58
N ASP A 64 -11.11 -0.93 15.21
CA ASP A 64 -11.09 -1.11 16.67
C ASP A 64 -10.55 0.14 17.38
N LEU A 65 -9.59 0.84 16.75
CA LEU A 65 -9.04 2.11 17.23
C LEU A 65 -9.90 3.34 16.86
N GLY A 66 -11.00 3.17 16.11
CA GLY A 66 -11.84 4.28 15.63
C GLY A 66 -11.12 5.21 14.64
N VAL A 67 -10.07 4.74 13.98
CA VAL A 67 -9.28 5.53 13.02
C VAL A 67 -9.96 5.50 11.65
N PRO A 68 -10.39 6.66 11.11
CA PRO A 68 -11.05 6.69 9.81
C PRO A 68 -10.06 6.35 8.69
N ILE A 69 -10.49 5.43 7.82
CA ILE A 69 -9.77 5.05 6.60
C ILE A 69 -9.93 6.17 5.57
N ARG A 70 -8.83 6.86 5.25
CA ARG A 70 -8.73 7.92 4.27
C ARG A 70 -8.25 7.35 2.93
N ARG A 71 -9.16 7.25 1.97
CA ARG A 71 -8.89 6.86 0.57
C ARG A 71 -8.16 7.94 -0.24
N HIS A 72 -7.30 8.73 0.40
CA HIS A 72 -6.68 9.87 -0.26
C HIS A 72 -5.73 9.39 -1.37
N LYS A 73 -5.89 10.00 -2.54
CA LYS A 73 -5.38 9.55 -3.82
C LYS A 73 -3.87 9.39 -3.78
N VAL A 74 -3.39 8.15 -3.87
CA VAL A 74 -1.97 7.77 -3.97
C VAL A 74 -1.32 8.18 -5.31
N ALA A 75 -1.82 9.22 -5.96
CA ALA A 75 -1.34 9.66 -7.27
C ALA A 75 -0.17 10.68 -7.20
N LEU A 76 0.14 11.25 -6.04
CA LEU A 76 1.19 12.28 -5.95
C LEU A 76 2.60 11.70 -5.78
N GLY A 77 2.74 10.44 -5.32
CA GLY A 77 4.04 9.77 -5.18
C GLY A 77 4.61 9.21 -6.49
N TRP A 78 3.76 8.88 -7.46
CA TRP A 78 4.17 8.28 -8.74
C TRP A 78 4.82 9.27 -9.73
N LEU A 79 4.76 10.58 -9.44
CA LEU A 79 5.33 11.61 -10.32
C LEU A 79 6.84 11.82 -10.12
N GLY A 80 7.42 11.33 -9.01
CA GLY A 80 8.85 11.46 -8.73
C GLY A 80 9.77 10.55 -9.54
N GLU A 81 9.27 9.41 -10.04
CA GLU A 81 10.12 8.36 -10.64
C GLU A 81 10.19 8.42 -12.18
N LYS A 82 9.29 9.12 -12.87
CA LYS A 82 9.23 9.13 -14.36
C LYS A 82 9.82 10.38 -15.04
N GLY A 83 10.83 11.01 -14.43
CA GLY A 83 11.39 12.27 -14.93
C GLY A 83 12.89 12.30 -15.21
N ARG A 84 13.61 11.16 -15.22
CA ARG A 84 15.02 11.14 -15.69
C ARG A 84 15.06 10.71 -17.16
N PRO A 85 15.24 11.63 -18.13
CA PRO A 85 15.61 11.23 -19.48
C PRO A 85 17.01 10.62 -19.44
N THR A 86 17.09 9.36 -19.84
CA THR A 86 18.32 8.67 -20.21
C THR A 86 18.95 9.44 -21.37
N GLN A 87 20.18 9.91 -21.16
CA GLN A 87 20.99 10.57 -22.17
C GLN A 87 21.33 9.55 -23.26
N ALA A 88 21.01 9.87 -24.51
CA ALA A 88 21.50 9.24 -25.74
C ALA A 88 21.71 10.33 -26.79
#